data_AF-A0A849NBM1-F1
#
_entry.id   AF-A0A849NBM1-F1
#
_cell.length_a   1.000
_cell.length_b   1.000
_cell.length_c   1.000
_cell.angle_alpha   90.00
_cell.angle_beta   90.00
_cell.angle_gamma   90.00
#
_symmetry.space_group_name_H-M   'P 1'
#
loop_
_entity.id
_entity.type
_entity.pdbx_description
1 polymer ?
#
loop_
_entity_poly.entity_id
_entity_poly.type
_entity_poly.pdbx_seq_one_letter_code
_entity_poly.pdbx_strand_id
1 'polypeptide(L)'
;MAHSLHISDADSKSELINEFSISRFKNLGRKHFHYDENKNGNFLKYFTNSAKFFHFNLGGDIDELFIKFEEAHYFWALNSKLNNYLKEFYKKNYEGKANNEFQTNIKTLYNKWIKIQSAEERKQIALLIISSLNKITADDIFNLFIHSSILIFDPKISDLNKADELLEKAFELTEVEDFNEYSMELRYLIRLYQGFLHYKSKSILEANQKFSDALNYKDGISALFYKAVTDIYLNGSESVNISLQSIIEYDLKRISFGLLSNNLSVYNYFLINNIICSIFNFIELADYSDEIEKFFTEQKFGSNEKLEQFVKEFDRFRNLRMDDLNLDEFRPEINFIHNIIHSEQTHKNLLYYTSVNLTERKFRTTIKSIYDYIVNKNYKGIEDKLNYFDAEIEKIKAKIEKYNREGKGLIEKIKNETKENIAEFERKIEHNLSLLDNRLNNLNLQNSYNPVNAFKNSLTYSFVISLLIFLVAGMASYSNVTGGDVIEMHSSIYSFLAPGVKWGSIAFLLGFLFAIFSSISAIMERSTQKQRIVQRIGFVKNQRERQVKELEKKKEHDIKIAGENLAEIKKEYEAQIEKFKNDKIEKEQEIRKEADEKIQKESEPIKPFLKES
;
A
#
# COMPACT_ATOMS: atom_id res chain seq x y z
N MET A 1 -43.82 -18.93 -89.51
CA MET A 1 -44.26 -17.94 -88.50
C MET A 1 -44.64 -18.65 -87.19
N ALA A 2 -43.71 -19.42 -86.61
CA ALA A 2 -43.96 -20.20 -85.38
C ALA A 2 -42.64 -20.67 -84.71
N HIS A 3 -41.68 -19.77 -84.48
CA HIS A 3 -40.41 -20.11 -83.81
C HIS A 3 -39.81 -18.92 -83.03
N SER A 4 -40.62 -18.21 -82.24
CA SER A 4 -40.12 -17.09 -81.42
C SER A 4 -40.86 -16.89 -80.09
N LEU A 5 -41.42 -17.94 -79.48
CA LEU A 5 -42.22 -17.81 -78.25
C LEU A 5 -41.81 -18.70 -77.07
N HIS A 6 -40.67 -19.42 -77.15
CA HIS A 6 -40.21 -20.28 -76.04
C HIS A 6 -38.97 -19.77 -75.28
N ILE A 7 -38.42 -18.60 -75.65
CA ILE A 7 -37.23 -18.05 -74.99
C ILE A 7 -37.60 -17.01 -73.89
N SER A 8 -38.79 -16.40 -73.91
CA SER A 8 -39.17 -15.38 -72.90
C SER A 8 -39.60 -15.94 -71.54
N ASP A 9 -40.04 -17.20 -71.47
CA ASP A 9 -40.56 -17.79 -70.22
C ASP A 9 -39.46 -18.34 -69.31
N ALA A 10 -38.28 -18.64 -69.84
CA ALA A 10 -37.13 -19.12 -69.06
C ALA A 10 -36.35 -17.96 -68.43
N ASP A 11 -36.16 -16.87 -69.19
CA ASP A 11 -35.49 -15.66 -68.70
C ASP A 11 -36.37 -14.88 -67.71
N SER A 12 -37.68 -14.81 -67.94
CA SER A 12 -38.60 -14.21 -66.94
C SER A 12 -38.71 -15.03 -65.65
N LYS A 13 -38.62 -16.37 -65.74
CA LYS A 13 -38.57 -17.22 -64.54
C LYS A 13 -37.24 -17.10 -63.79
N SER A 14 -36.10 -16.97 -64.48
CA SER A 14 -34.80 -16.80 -63.83
C SER A 14 -34.68 -15.43 -63.16
N GLU A 15 -35.22 -14.37 -63.78
CA GLU A 15 -35.35 -13.03 -63.17
C GLU A 15 -36.26 -13.05 -61.94
N LEU A 16 -37.44 -13.70 -62.01
CA LEU A 16 -38.35 -13.84 -60.87
C LEU A 16 -37.74 -14.64 -59.70
N ILE A 17 -36.98 -15.70 -59.99
CA ILE A 17 -36.28 -16.49 -58.96
C ILE A 17 -35.20 -15.64 -58.28
N ASN A 18 -34.45 -14.84 -59.05
CA ASN A 18 -33.43 -13.95 -58.51
C ASN A 18 -34.03 -12.82 -57.64
N GLU A 19 -35.12 -12.19 -58.09
CA GLU A 19 -35.85 -11.20 -57.30
C GLU A 19 -36.40 -11.78 -55.98
N PHE A 20 -36.91 -13.02 -56.02
CA PHE A 20 -37.39 -13.70 -54.82
C PHE A 20 -36.25 -13.95 -53.82
N SER A 21 -35.10 -14.45 -54.27
CA SER A 21 -33.91 -14.68 -53.42
C SER A 21 -33.41 -13.38 -52.79
N ILE A 22 -33.31 -12.30 -53.57
CA ILE A 22 -32.89 -10.98 -53.07
C ILE A 22 -33.89 -10.44 -52.04
N SER A 23 -35.20 -10.55 -52.32
CA SER A 23 -36.23 -10.12 -51.36
C SER A 23 -36.18 -10.94 -50.07
N ARG A 24 -35.98 -12.26 -50.17
CA ARG A 24 -35.80 -13.14 -49.01
C ARG A 24 -34.60 -12.71 -48.19
N PHE A 25 -33.46 -12.48 -48.82
CA PHE A 25 -32.22 -12.05 -48.18
C PHE A 25 -32.41 -10.72 -47.41
N LYS A 26 -32.98 -9.70 -48.04
CA LYS A 26 -33.27 -8.41 -47.36
C LYS A 26 -34.26 -8.55 -46.20
N ASN A 27 -35.25 -9.45 -46.34
CA ASN A 27 -36.19 -9.74 -45.25
C ASN A 27 -35.51 -10.42 -44.05
N LEU A 28 -34.46 -11.22 -44.26
CA LEU A 28 -33.63 -11.74 -43.16
C LEU A 28 -32.98 -10.59 -42.38
N GLY A 29 -32.48 -9.56 -43.06
CA GLY A 29 -31.95 -8.36 -42.41
C GLY A 29 -32.97 -7.67 -41.52
N ARG A 30 -34.21 -7.52 -41.98
CA ARG A 30 -35.32 -6.94 -41.18
C ARG A 30 -35.77 -7.84 -40.04
N LYS A 31 -35.66 -9.17 -40.22
CA LYS A 31 -36.03 -10.17 -39.21
C LYS A 31 -35.06 -10.16 -38.02
N HIS A 32 -33.76 -9.94 -38.28
CA HIS A 32 -32.70 -10.06 -37.29
C HIS A 32 -32.06 -8.73 -36.87
N PHE A 33 -32.31 -7.61 -37.55
CA PHE A 33 -31.68 -6.31 -37.28
C PHE A 33 -32.61 -5.12 -37.60
N HIS A 34 -32.19 -3.90 -37.24
CA HIS A 34 -32.84 -2.64 -37.68
C HIS A 34 -32.47 -2.25 -39.11
N TYR A 35 -32.51 -3.22 -40.02
CA TYR A 35 -32.21 -3.03 -41.43
C TYR A 35 -33.28 -2.16 -42.10
N ASP A 36 -32.83 -1.13 -42.79
CA ASP A 36 -33.70 -0.29 -43.61
C ASP A 36 -32.91 0.09 -44.87
N GLU A 37 -33.44 -0.40 -45.98
CA GLU A 37 -32.87 -0.32 -47.31
C GLU A 37 -32.77 1.13 -47.82
N ASN A 38 -33.66 2.00 -47.33
CA ASN A 38 -33.69 3.41 -47.71
C ASN A 38 -32.66 4.28 -46.96
N LYS A 39 -31.84 3.69 -46.08
CA LYS A 39 -30.87 4.43 -45.26
C LYS A 39 -29.55 4.73 -45.99
N ASN A 40 -29.25 4.06 -47.11
CA ASN A 40 -27.96 4.19 -47.79
C ASN A 40 -27.90 5.48 -48.62
N GLY A 41 -26.74 6.16 -48.60
CA GLY A 41 -26.46 7.28 -49.50
C GLY A 41 -26.93 8.66 -49.01
N ASN A 42 -27.49 8.77 -47.80
CA ASN A 42 -27.80 10.07 -47.21
C ASN A 42 -26.55 10.70 -46.57
N PHE A 43 -25.92 11.62 -47.30
CA PHE A 43 -24.76 12.40 -46.87
C PHE A 43 -24.89 12.97 -45.45
N LEU A 44 -26.03 13.61 -45.11
CA LEU A 44 -26.23 14.23 -43.80
C LEU A 44 -26.26 13.19 -42.68
N LYS A 45 -26.86 12.04 -42.96
CA LYS A 45 -26.96 10.95 -41.99
C LYS A 45 -25.59 10.31 -41.73
N TYR A 46 -24.81 10.06 -42.78
CA TYR A 46 -23.43 9.59 -42.65
C TYR A 46 -22.61 10.52 -41.75
N PHE A 47 -22.60 11.83 -42.05
CA PHE A 47 -21.88 12.83 -41.25
C PHE A 47 -22.37 12.88 -39.80
N THR A 48 -23.68 12.82 -39.57
CA THR A 48 -24.24 12.82 -38.21
C THR A 48 -23.81 11.59 -37.42
N ASN A 49 -23.81 10.41 -38.06
CA ASN A 49 -23.37 9.17 -37.43
C ASN A 49 -21.86 9.17 -37.17
N SER A 50 -21.05 9.59 -38.14
CA SER A 50 -19.60 9.73 -37.97
C SER A 50 -19.23 10.73 -36.88
N ALA A 51 -19.92 11.86 -36.80
CA ALA A 51 -19.71 12.84 -35.73
C ALA A 51 -20.01 12.26 -34.34
N LYS A 52 -21.10 11.48 -34.21
CA LYS A 52 -21.40 10.74 -32.97
C LYS A 52 -20.31 9.72 -32.64
N PHE A 53 -19.86 8.95 -33.64
CA PHE A 53 -18.79 7.97 -33.49
C PHE A 53 -17.51 8.61 -32.95
N PHE A 54 -17.04 9.71 -33.55
CA PHE A 54 -15.83 10.41 -33.09
C PHE A 54 -16.01 11.07 -31.71
N HIS A 55 -17.23 11.44 -31.32
CA HIS A 55 -17.50 12.00 -29.99
C HIS A 55 -17.33 10.96 -28.87
N PHE A 56 -17.48 9.67 -29.16
CA PHE A 56 -17.35 8.63 -28.14
C PHE A 56 -15.92 8.37 -27.67
N ASN A 57 -14.90 8.97 -28.31
CA ASN A 57 -13.48 8.81 -27.95
C ASN A 57 -13.09 7.34 -27.76
N LEU A 58 -13.44 6.52 -28.74
CA LEU A 58 -13.14 5.09 -28.76
C LEU A 58 -11.62 4.88 -28.80
N GLY A 59 -11.14 3.84 -28.13
CA GLY A 59 -9.72 3.48 -28.10
C GLY A 59 -9.49 2.01 -28.43
N GLY A 60 -8.24 1.67 -28.76
CA GLY A 60 -7.85 0.31 -29.15
C GLY A 60 -8.50 -0.14 -30.46
N ASP A 61 -8.79 -1.43 -30.56
CA ASP A 61 -9.21 -2.08 -31.82
C ASP A 61 -10.61 -1.67 -32.34
N ILE A 62 -11.36 -0.84 -31.60
CA ILE A 62 -12.73 -0.41 -31.99
C ILE A 62 -12.81 1.05 -32.47
N ASP A 63 -11.67 1.69 -32.72
CA ASP A 63 -11.57 3.11 -33.05
C ASP A 63 -11.84 3.44 -34.52
N GLU A 64 -12.01 2.42 -35.37
CA GLU A 64 -12.24 2.61 -36.78
C GLU A 64 -13.72 2.88 -37.11
N LEU A 65 -13.96 3.99 -37.80
CA LEU A 65 -15.24 4.24 -38.44
C LEU A 65 -15.39 3.29 -39.64
N PHE A 66 -16.36 2.37 -39.58
CA PHE A 66 -16.68 1.50 -40.71
C PHE A 66 -17.04 2.30 -41.97
N ILE A 67 -16.27 2.09 -43.04
CA ILE A 67 -16.41 2.76 -44.32
C ILE A 67 -17.23 1.88 -45.25
N LYS A 68 -18.50 2.22 -45.46
CA LYS A 68 -19.33 1.55 -46.48
C LYS A 68 -18.86 1.92 -47.88
N PHE A 69 -18.80 0.95 -48.78
CA PHE A 69 -18.40 1.09 -50.17
C PHE A 69 -19.18 2.20 -50.88
N GLU A 70 -20.51 2.24 -50.75
CA GLU A 70 -21.36 3.25 -51.40
C GLU A 70 -21.20 4.65 -50.81
N GLU A 71 -20.55 4.76 -49.64
CA GLU A 71 -20.35 6.00 -48.88
C GLU A 71 -18.87 6.32 -48.72
N ALA A 72 -17.97 5.55 -49.34
CA ALA A 72 -16.53 5.65 -49.11
C ALA A 72 -16.01 7.03 -49.50
N HIS A 73 -16.51 7.60 -50.61
CA HIS A 73 -16.20 8.96 -51.03
C HIS A 73 -16.64 10.06 -50.06
N TYR A 74 -17.42 9.76 -49.02
CA TYR A 74 -17.71 10.73 -47.95
C TYR A 74 -16.61 10.82 -46.89
N PHE A 75 -15.78 9.78 -46.75
CA PHE A 75 -14.77 9.68 -45.70
C PHE A 75 -13.78 10.86 -45.72
N TRP A 76 -13.29 11.25 -46.89
CA TRP A 76 -12.32 12.34 -47.04
C TRP A 76 -12.87 13.74 -46.75
N ALA A 77 -14.19 13.86 -46.63
CA ALA A 77 -14.85 15.10 -46.24
C ALA A 77 -15.12 15.18 -44.73
N LEU A 78 -14.90 14.11 -43.97
CA LEU A 78 -15.02 14.09 -42.51
C LEU A 78 -13.90 14.91 -41.86
N ASN A 79 -14.17 15.44 -40.67
CA ASN A 79 -13.16 16.07 -39.81
C ASN A 79 -12.49 15.01 -38.90
N SER A 80 -11.94 13.96 -39.50
CA SER A 80 -11.17 12.93 -38.77
C SER A 80 -9.78 13.43 -38.37
N LYS A 81 -9.13 12.77 -37.40
CA LYS A 81 -7.74 13.07 -37.00
C LYS A 81 -6.79 12.98 -38.19
N LEU A 82 -6.88 11.90 -38.97
CA LEU A 82 -6.09 11.69 -40.18
C LEU A 82 -6.29 12.79 -41.22
N ASN A 83 -7.53 13.16 -41.54
CA ASN A 83 -7.81 14.19 -42.56
C ASN A 83 -7.28 15.56 -42.12
N ASN A 84 -7.33 15.87 -40.83
CA ASN A 84 -6.74 17.09 -40.28
C ASN A 84 -5.22 17.04 -40.30
N TYR A 85 -4.62 15.88 -39.98
CA TYR A 85 -3.19 15.67 -40.06
C TYR A 85 -2.66 15.87 -41.48
N LEU A 86 -3.27 15.23 -42.49
CA LEU A 86 -2.87 15.38 -43.89
C LEU A 86 -2.94 16.84 -44.36
N LYS A 87 -3.94 17.60 -43.89
CA LYS A 87 -4.05 19.02 -44.19
C LYS A 87 -2.88 19.83 -43.60
N GLU A 88 -2.52 19.59 -42.34
CA GLU A 88 -1.40 20.30 -41.71
C GLU A 88 -0.05 19.83 -42.27
N PHE A 89 0.07 18.55 -42.62
CA PHE A 89 1.22 18.00 -43.33
C PHE A 89 1.43 18.71 -44.66
N TYR A 90 0.37 18.86 -45.47
CA TYR A 90 0.45 19.58 -46.73
C TYR A 90 0.91 21.04 -46.54
N LYS A 91 0.29 21.76 -45.58
CA LYS A 91 0.65 23.16 -45.29
C LYS A 91 2.13 23.32 -44.92
N LYS A 92 2.66 22.37 -44.14
CA LYS A 92 4.04 22.38 -43.65
C LYS A 92 5.05 22.06 -44.76
N ASN A 93 4.72 21.13 -45.65
CA ASN A 93 5.68 20.61 -46.63
C ASN A 93 5.61 21.31 -48.00
N TYR A 94 4.49 21.96 -48.33
CA TYR A 94 4.29 22.66 -49.60
C TYR A 94 4.03 24.16 -49.41
N GLU A 95 4.76 24.81 -48.51
CA GLU A 95 4.55 26.20 -48.06
C GLU A 95 4.33 27.22 -49.20
N GLY A 96 3.23 27.99 -49.10
CA GLY A 96 2.91 29.12 -49.99
C GLY A 96 1.42 29.52 -49.93
N LYS A 97 1.10 30.83 -49.94
CA LYS A 97 -0.31 31.31 -49.90
C LYS A 97 -1.16 30.71 -51.04
N ALA A 98 -0.58 30.61 -52.24
CA ALA A 98 -1.24 30.02 -53.41
C ALA A 98 -1.56 28.52 -53.22
N ASN A 99 -0.67 27.75 -52.58
CA ASN A 99 -0.87 26.33 -52.32
C ASN A 99 -1.94 26.09 -51.24
N ASN A 100 -2.01 26.96 -50.22
CA ASN A 100 -3.03 26.89 -49.18
C ASN A 100 -4.43 27.27 -49.70
N GLU A 101 -4.53 28.29 -50.54
CA GLU A 101 -5.78 28.65 -51.24
C GLU A 101 -6.22 27.54 -52.19
N PHE A 102 -5.28 26.93 -52.91
CA PHE A 102 -5.54 25.80 -53.78
C PHE A 102 -6.16 24.61 -53.03
N GLN A 103 -5.54 24.13 -51.95
CA GLN A 103 -6.09 23.01 -51.16
C GLN A 103 -7.45 23.33 -50.56
N THR A 104 -7.65 24.57 -50.11
CA THR A 104 -8.94 25.04 -49.60
C THR A 104 -10.01 24.99 -50.70
N ASN A 105 -9.66 25.36 -51.94
CA ASN A 105 -10.54 25.30 -53.10
C ASN A 105 -10.86 23.85 -53.48
N ILE A 106 -9.87 22.95 -53.56
CA ILE A 106 -10.11 21.52 -53.84
C ILE A 106 -11.06 20.91 -52.80
N LYS A 107 -10.82 21.15 -51.51
CA LYS A 107 -11.71 20.64 -50.44
C LYS A 107 -13.11 21.23 -50.55
N THR A 108 -13.25 22.49 -50.92
CA THR A 108 -14.55 23.15 -51.12
C THR A 108 -15.31 22.54 -52.30
N LEU A 109 -14.63 22.34 -53.43
CA LEU A 109 -15.20 21.70 -54.61
C LEU A 109 -15.56 20.24 -54.34
N TYR A 110 -14.71 19.48 -53.64
CA TYR A 110 -15.00 18.10 -53.25
C TYR A 110 -16.24 18.02 -52.34
N ASN A 111 -16.32 18.90 -51.34
CA ASN A 111 -17.50 19.03 -50.49
C ASN A 111 -18.77 19.41 -51.27
N LYS A 112 -18.63 20.15 -52.37
CA LYS A 112 -19.75 20.44 -53.28
C LYS A 112 -20.13 19.20 -54.09
N TRP A 113 -19.13 18.49 -54.63
CA TRP A 113 -19.31 17.26 -55.43
C TRP A 113 -20.05 16.16 -54.66
N ILE A 114 -19.69 15.90 -53.40
CA ILE A 114 -20.34 14.87 -52.57
C ILE A 114 -21.79 15.23 -52.15
N LYS A 115 -22.17 16.51 -52.15
CA LYS A 115 -23.50 16.98 -51.71
C LYS A 115 -24.50 17.07 -52.86
N ILE A 116 -24.03 17.14 -54.10
CA ILE A 116 -24.89 17.35 -55.26
C ILE A 116 -25.60 16.07 -55.67
N GLN A 117 -26.91 16.18 -55.85
CA GLN A 117 -27.75 15.09 -56.34
C GLN A 117 -27.84 15.05 -57.87
N SER A 118 -27.68 16.18 -58.56
CA SER A 118 -27.71 16.25 -60.02
C SER A 118 -26.48 15.59 -60.64
N ALA A 119 -26.68 14.50 -61.38
CA ALA A 119 -25.58 13.77 -62.00
C ALA A 119 -24.77 14.62 -63.00
N GLU A 120 -25.39 15.61 -63.66
CA GLU A 120 -24.69 16.48 -64.62
C GLU A 120 -23.86 17.57 -63.92
N GLU A 121 -24.41 18.23 -62.90
CA GLU A 121 -23.66 19.21 -62.11
C GLU A 121 -22.51 18.53 -61.35
N ARG A 122 -22.75 17.31 -60.83
CA ARG A 122 -21.74 16.49 -60.17
C ARG A 122 -20.56 16.21 -61.12
N LYS A 123 -20.84 15.78 -62.36
CA LYS A 123 -19.82 15.58 -63.40
C LYS A 123 -19.00 16.84 -63.67
N GLN A 124 -19.66 17.99 -63.83
CA GLN A 124 -18.97 19.26 -64.12
C GLN A 124 -17.99 19.64 -63.01
N ILE A 125 -18.40 19.51 -61.75
CA ILE A 125 -17.53 19.80 -60.60
C ILE A 125 -16.38 18.80 -60.53
N ALA A 126 -16.64 17.52 -60.80
CA ALA A 126 -15.60 16.51 -60.81
C ALA A 126 -14.52 16.80 -61.87
N LEU A 127 -14.91 17.20 -63.08
CA LEU A 127 -13.98 17.63 -64.13
C LEU A 127 -13.18 18.88 -63.72
N LEU A 128 -13.81 19.83 -63.03
CA LEU A 128 -13.11 21.00 -62.49
C LEU A 128 -12.04 20.60 -61.46
N ILE A 129 -12.36 19.69 -60.54
CA ILE A 129 -11.41 19.16 -59.55
C ILE A 129 -10.25 18.45 -60.27
N ILE A 130 -10.53 17.50 -61.16
CA ILE A 130 -9.51 16.74 -61.91
C ILE A 130 -8.61 17.68 -62.70
N SER A 131 -9.19 18.65 -63.42
CA SER A 131 -8.41 19.62 -64.19
C SER A 131 -7.52 20.51 -63.33
N SER A 132 -7.90 20.74 -62.07
CA SER A 132 -7.13 21.52 -61.10
C SER A 132 -6.00 20.68 -60.50
N LEU A 133 -6.27 19.41 -60.17
CA LEU A 133 -5.28 18.47 -59.65
C LEU A 133 -4.20 18.15 -60.68
N ASN A 134 -4.56 17.99 -61.96
CA ASN A 134 -3.62 17.72 -63.05
C ASN A 134 -2.65 18.89 -63.35
N LYS A 135 -2.92 20.09 -62.84
CA LYS A 135 -2.04 21.27 -63.02
C LYS A 135 -0.95 21.37 -61.95
N ILE A 136 -1.02 20.57 -60.89
CA ILE A 136 -0.01 20.56 -59.82
C ILE A 136 1.11 19.60 -60.21
N THR A 137 2.35 19.99 -59.94
CA THR A 137 3.55 19.18 -60.19
C THR A 137 3.96 18.32 -59.00
N ALA A 138 3.55 18.67 -57.79
CA ALA A 138 3.80 17.90 -56.57
C ALA A 138 2.62 16.97 -56.26
N ASP A 139 2.92 15.68 -56.18
CA ASP A 139 1.95 14.70 -55.71
C ASP A 139 1.80 14.80 -54.20
N ASP A 140 0.54 14.85 -53.76
CA ASP A 140 0.16 14.89 -52.35
C ASP A 140 -0.84 13.77 -52.12
N ILE A 141 -0.66 12.99 -51.05
CA ILE A 141 -1.48 11.80 -50.78
C ILE A 141 -2.96 12.16 -50.70
N PHE A 142 -3.31 13.28 -50.06
CA PHE A 142 -4.72 13.70 -49.97
C PHE A 142 -5.31 13.99 -51.35
N ASN A 143 -4.59 14.74 -52.20
CA ASN A 143 -4.99 14.99 -53.58
C ASN A 143 -5.15 13.71 -54.42
N LEU A 144 -4.22 12.75 -54.28
CA LEU A 144 -4.30 11.46 -54.96
C LEU A 144 -5.55 10.68 -54.53
N PHE A 145 -5.89 10.68 -53.24
CA PHE A 145 -7.12 10.07 -52.73
C PHE A 145 -8.39 10.75 -53.23
N ILE A 146 -8.42 12.09 -53.27
CA ILE A 146 -9.57 12.84 -53.81
C ILE A 146 -9.77 12.48 -55.29
N HIS A 147 -8.69 12.46 -56.07
CA HIS A 147 -8.72 12.14 -57.49
C HIS A 147 -9.19 10.69 -57.72
N SER A 148 -8.55 9.72 -57.06
CA SER A 148 -8.93 8.31 -57.19
C SER A 148 -10.36 8.06 -56.74
N SER A 149 -10.82 8.67 -55.63
CA SER A 149 -12.21 8.55 -55.16
C SER A 149 -13.22 9.05 -56.20
N ILE A 150 -12.94 10.16 -56.89
CA ILE A 150 -13.81 10.65 -57.95
C ILE A 150 -13.90 9.65 -59.10
N LEU A 151 -12.76 9.12 -59.55
CA LEU A 151 -12.69 8.16 -60.65
C LEU A 151 -13.30 6.79 -60.27
N ILE A 152 -13.27 6.41 -58.99
CA ILE A 152 -13.90 5.19 -58.48
C ILE A 152 -15.40 5.38 -58.31
N PHE A 153 -15.89 6.52 -57.80
CA PHE A 153 -17.30 6.63 -57.35
C PHE A 153 -18.20 7.53 -58.22
N ASP A 154 -17.67 8.32 -59.14
CA ASP A 154 -18.49 9.06 -60.11
C ASP A 154 -18.80 8.19 -61.34
N PRO A 155 -20.07 7.82 -61.59
CA PRO A 155 -20.41 6.92 -62.70
C PRO A 155 -20.16 7.53 -64.08
N LYS A 156 -20.13 8.87 -64.24
CA LYS A 156 -20.04 9.51 -65.56
C LYS A 156 -18.60 9.75 -66.05
N ILE A 157 -17.62 9.64 -65.16
CA ILE A 157 -16.20 9.88 -65.45
C ILE A 157 -15.32 8.77 -64.85
N SER A 158 -15.92 7.62 -64.56
CA SER A 158 -15.22 6.54 -63.90
C SER A 158 -14.06 6.04 -64.76
N ASP A 159 -12.86 5.97 -64.18
CA ASP A 159 -11.67 5.42 -64.81
C ASP A 159 -10.88 4.63 -63.75
N LEU A 160 -11.16 3.32 -63.70
CA LEU A 160 -10.62 2.45 -62.65
C LEU A 160 -9.13 2.19 -62.85
N ASN A 161 -8.63 2.11 -64.08
CA ASN A 161 -7.20 1.93 -64.33
C ASN A 161 -6.43 3.15 -63.85
N LYS A 162 -6.91 4.36 -64.17
CA LYS A 162 -6.25 5.58 -63.72
C LYS A 162 -6.34 5.75 -62.20
N ALA A 163 -7.46 5.36 -61.60
CA ALA A 163 -7.59 5.37 -60.14
C ALA A 163 -6.58 4.45 -59.46
N ASP A 164 -6.32 3.27 -60.01
CA ASP A 164 -5.36 2.31 -59.45
C ASP A 164 -3.92 2.84 -59.55
N GLU A 165 -3.54 3.41 -60.71
CA GLU A 165 -2.25 4.10 -60.86
C GLU A 165 -2.04 5.19 -59.80
N LEU A 166 -3.08 5.99 -59.51
CA LEU A 166 -3.01 7.05 -58.51
C LEU A 166 -2.90 6.49 -57.09
N LEU A 167 -3.54 5.35 -56.79
CA LEU A 167 -3.47 4.70 -55.49
C LEU A 167 -2.12 4.00 -55.28
N GLU A 168 -1.54 3.34 -56.28
CA GLU A 168 -0.17 2.82 -56.18
C GLU A 168 0.85 3.95 -56.01
N LYS A 169 0.67 5.07 -56.72
CA LYS A 169 1.51 6.26 -56.48
C LYS A 169 1.37 6.81 -55.05
N ALA A 170 0.15 6.82 -54.51
CA ALA A 170 -0.07 7.19 -53.11
C ALA A 170 0.63 6.20 -52.16
N PHE A 171 0.62 4.91 -52.48
CA PHE A 171 1.28 3.88 -51.70
C PHE A 171 2.80 4.10 -51.67
N GLU A 172 3.41 4.35 -52.82
CA GLU A 172 4.84 4.68 -52.94
C GLU A 172 5.22 5.92 -52.11
N LEU A 173 4.37 6.97 -52.09
CA LEU A 173 4.62 8.14 -51.25
C LEU A 173 4.67 7.81 -49.76
N THR A 174 3.88 6.83 -49.28
CA THR A 174 3.96 6.38 -47.87
C THR A 174 5.25 5.65 -47.51
N GLU A 175 6.08 5.27 -48.50
CA GLU A 175 7.41 4.70 -48.27
C GLU A 175 8.51 5.76 -48.27
N VAL A 176 8.27 6.93 -48.88
CA VAL A 176 9.27 7.98 -49.07
C VAL A 176 9.08 9.14 -48.07
N GLU A 177 7.84 9.45 -47.70
CA GLU A 177 7.51 10.54 -46.78
C GLU A 177 7.20 10.04 -45.36
N ASP A 178 7.57 10.82 -44.34
CA ASP A 178 7.32 10.49 -42.93
C ASP A 178 5.96 11.01 -42.45
N PHE A 179 4.97 10.12 -42.42
CA PHE A 179 3.63 10.40 -41.90
C PHE A 179 3.46 10.08 -40.40
N ASN A 180 4.56 9.93 -39.66
CA ASN A 180 4.57 9.60 -38.23
C ASN A 180 3.68 8.36 -37.91
N GLU A 181 2.81 8.49 -36.89
CA GLU A 181 1.87 7.45 -36.44
C GLU A 181 0.82 7.06 -37.50
N TYR A 182 0.61 7.87 -38.55
CA TYR A 182 -0.43 7.64 -39.56
C TYR A 182 0.04 6.81 -40.76
N SER A 183 1.33 6.48 -40.87
CA SER A 183 1.86 5.74 -42.03
C SER A 183 1.14 4.40 -42.27
N MET A 184 0.90 3.62 -41.20
CA MET A 184 0.19 2.34 -41.30
C MET A 184 -1.30 2.54 -41.63
N GLU A 185 -1.96 3.56 -41.05
CA GLU A 185 -3.35 3.87 -41.33
C GLU A 185 -3.55 4.31 -42.80
N LEU A 186 -2.59 5.06 -43.36
CA LEU A 186 -2.60 5.43 -44.77
C LEU A 186 -2.44 4.20 -45.67
N ARG A 187 -1.45 3.34 -45.42
CA ARG A 187 -1.26 2.10 -46.21
C ARG A 187 -2.50 1.20 -46.17
N TYR A 188 -3.11 1.07 -44.99
CA TYR A 188 -4.39 0.39 -44.80
C TYR A 188 -5.49 0.98 -45.71
N LEU A 189 -5.70 2.30 -45.65
CA LEU A 189 -6.74 2.97 -46.45
C LEU A 189 -6.46 2.89 -47.95
N ILE A 190 -5.21 2.97 -48.40
CA ILE A 190 -4.85 2.83 -49.82
C ILE A 190 -5.25 1.44 -50.32
N ARG A 191 -4.84 0.38 -49.60
CA ARG A 191 -5.19 -1.01 -49.96
C ARG A 191 -6.70 -1.26 -49.87
N LEU A 192 -7.39 -0.67 -48.89
CA LEU A 192 -8.85 -0.72 -48.79
C LEU A 192 -9.54 -0.10 -50.02
N TYR A 193 -9.08 1.07 -50.48
CA TYR A 193 -9.65 1.72 -51.67
C TYR A 193 -9.32 0.98 -52.97
N GLN A 194 -8.15 0.33 -53.06
CA GLN A 194 -7.87 -0.60 -54.17
C GLN A 194 -8.78 -1.82 -54.15
N GLY A 195 -9.06 -2.36 -52.96
CA GLY A 195 -10.08 -3.40 -52.79
C GLY A 195 -11.45 -2.94 -53.30
N PHE A 196 -11.89 -1.72 -52.95
CA PHE A 196 -13.12 -1.13 -53.49
C PHE A 196 -13.11 -0.96 -55.01
N LEU A 197 -11.97 -0.56 -55.58
CA LEU A 197 -11.78 -0.42 -57.02
C LEU A 197 -11.96 -1.76 -57.73
N HIS A 198 -11.27 -2.82 -57.28
CA HIS A 198 -11.40 -4.16 -57.87
C HIS A 198 -12.77 -4.78 -57.62
N TYR A 199 -13.38 -4.49 -56.47
CA TYR A 199 -14.75 -4.90 -56.20
C TYR A 199 -15.71 -4.27 -57.21
N LYS A 200 -15.56 -2.97 -57.49
CA LYS A 200 -16.33 -2.26 -58.51
C LYS A 200 -16.11 -2.80 -59.93
N SER A 201 -14.89 -3.23 -60.27
CA SER A 201 -14.58 -3.86 -61.56
C SER A 201 -15.05 -5.31 -61.66
N LYS A 202 -15.68 -5.86 -60.60
CA LYS A 202 -16.07 -7.28 -60.47
C LYS A 202 -14.89 -8.26 -60.48
N SER A 203 -13.70 -7.77 -60.19
CA SER A 203 -12.46 -8.54 -60.01
C SER A 203 -12.39 -9.02 -58.55
N ILE A 204 -13.26 -9.98 -58.19
CA ILE A 204 -13.49 -10.35 -56.78
C ILE A 204 -12.26 -10.97 -56.11
N LEU A 205 -11.48 -11.75 -56.86
CA LEU A 205 -10.25 -12.36 -56.32
C LEU A 205 -9.21 -11.30 -55.97
N GLU A 206 -8.99 -10.33 -56.86
CA GLU A 206 -8.08 -9.21 -56.65
C GLU A 206 -8.59 -8.29 -55.53
N ALA A 207 -9.91 -8.07 -55.45
CA ALA A 207 -10.51 -7.32 -54.36
C ALA A 207 -10.24 -8.00 -53.01
N ASN A 208 -10.46 -9.31 -52.92
CA ASN A 208 -10.18 -10.10 -51.72
C ASN A 208 -8.72 -10.00 -51.30
N GLN A 209 -7.78 -10.13 -52.25
CA GLN A 209 -6.36 -9.97 -52.01
C GLN A 209 -6.02 -8.59 -51.45
N LYS A 210 -6.54 -7.50 -52.05
CA LYS A 210 -6.29 -6.14 -51.55
C LYS A 210 -6.91 -5.88 -50.17
N PHE A 211 -8.09 -6.44 -49.88
CA PHE A 211 -8.65 -6.37 -48.52
C PHE A 211 -7.80 -7.16 -47.51
N SER A 212 -7.25 -8.31 -47.91
CA SER A 212 -6.30 -9.06 -47.09
C SER A 212 -4.98 -8.29 -46.88
N ASP A 213 -4.47 -7.64 -47.92
CA ASP A 213 -3.27 -6.80 -47.84
C ASP A 213 -3.49 -5.62 -46.88
N ALA A 214 -4.68 -5.01 -46.90
CA ALA A 214 -5.01 -3.94 -45.95
C ALA A 214 -4.88 -4.42 -44.50
N LEU A 215 -5.37 -5.63 -44.20
CA LEU A 215 -5.30 -6.23 -42.85
C LEU A 215 -3.87 -6.49 -42.36
N ASN A 216 -2.87 -6.54 -43.25
CA ASN A 216 -1.46 -6.63 -42.86
C ASN A 216 -0.92 -5.33 -42.23
N TYR A 217 -1.59 -4.18 -42.44
CA TYR A 217 -1.18 -2.88 -41.91
C TYR A 217 -1.97 -2.47 -40.65
N LYS A 218 -3.27 -2.78 -40.60
CA LYS A 218 -4.15 -2.52 -39.46
C LYS A 218 -5.24 -3.60 -39.40
N ASP A 219 -5.54 -4.10 -38.20
CA ASP A 219 -6.70 -4.97 -37.96
C ASP A 219 -8.00 -4.15 -38.02
N GLY A 220 -8.34 -3.76 -39.24
CA GLY A 220 -9.36 -2.76 -39.51
C GLY A 220 -10.67 -3.37 -40.00
N ILE A 221 -11.78 -3.00 -39.37
CA ILE A 221 -13.08 -3.64 -39.59
C ILE A 221 -13.63 -3.44 -40.99
N SER A 222 -13.33 -2.33 -41.67
CA SER A 222 -13.77 -2.15 -43.05
C SER A 222 -13.18 -3.24 -43.94
N ALA A 223 -11.85 -3.38 -43.96
CA ALA A 223 -11.17 -4.43 -44.71
C ALA A 223 -11.61 -5.85 -44.28
N LEU A 224 -11.76 -6.12 -42.98
CA LEU A 224 -12.24 -7.41 -42.47
C LEU A 224 -13.63 -7.75 -43.03
N PHE A 225 -14.55 -6.79 -42.99
CA PHE A 225 -15.91 -6.95 -43.50
C PHE A 225 -15.91 -7.23 -45.01
N TYR A 226 -15.17 -6.45 -45.80
CA TYR A 226 -15.15 -6.63 -47.26
C TYR A 226 -14.39 -7.88 -47.70
N LYS A 227 -13.36 -8.28 -46.95
CA LYS A 227 -12.72 -9.59 -47.10
C LYS A 227 -13.73 -10.70 -46.83
N ALA A 228 -14.51 -10.62 -45.76
CA ALA A 228 -15.57 -11.58 -45.44
C ALA A 228 -16.63 -11.67 -46.56
N VAL A 229 -17.09 -10.54 -47.10
CA VAL A 229 -18.05 -10.52 -48.23
C VAL A 229 -17.46 -11.22 -49.46
N THR A 230 -16.20 -10.92 -49.81
CA THR A 230 -15.53 -11.53 -50.97
C THR A 230 -15.17 -13.01 -50.73
N ASP A 231 -14.84 -13.40 -49.51
CA ASP A 231 -14.60 -14.80 -49.12
C ASP A 231 -15.87 -15.64 -49.25
N ILE A 232 -17.05 -15.09 -48.90
CA ILE A 232 -18.36 -15.74 -49.11
C ILE A 232 -18.64 -15.88 -50.60
N TYR A 233 -18.39 -14.82 -51.37
CA TYR A 233 -18.59 -14.87 -52.82
C TYR A 233 -17.70 -15.92 -53.51
N LEU A 234 -16.44 -16.06 -53.08
CA LEU A 234 -15.47 -16.97 -53.71
C LEU A 234 -15.61 -18.43 -53.24
N ASN A 235 -15.84 -18.65 -51.94
CA ASN A 235 -15.81 -19.99 -51.33
C ASN A 235 -17.21 -20.50 -50.92
N GLY A 236 -18.24 -19.68 -51.08
CA GLY A 236 -19.63 -20.02 -50.78
C GLY A 236 -19.87 -20.42 -49.33
N SER A 237 -20.65 -21.47 -49.14
CA SER A 237 -21.14 -21.94 -47.83
C SER A 237 -20.03 -22.26 -46.83
N GLU A 238 -18.84 -22.65 -47.28
CA GLU A 238 -17.71 -23.03 -46.40
C GLU A 238 -17.15 -21.83 -45.60
N SER A 239 -17.22 -20.62 -46.15
CA SER A 239 -16.65 -19.42 -45.53
C SER A 239 -17.67 -18.57 -44.77
N VAL A 240 -18.99 -18.81 -44.94
CA VAL A 240 -20.07 -18.03 -44.30
C VAL A 240 -19.88 -17.95 -42.78
N ASN A 241 -19.75 -19.09 -42.11
CA ASN A 241 -19.68 -19.12 -40.65
C ASN A 241 -18.45 -18.36 -40.12
N ILE A 242 -17.26 -18.62 -40.69
CA ILE A 242 -16.00 -17.99 -40.26
C ILE A 242 -16.07 -16.47 -40.48
N SER A 243 -16.54 -16.07 -41.66
CA SER A 243 -16.63 -14.68 -42.09
C SER A 243 -17.61 -13.88 -41.23
N LEU A 244 -18.83 -14.38 -41.05
CA LEU A 244 -19.85 -13.69 -40.24
C LEU A 244 -19.51 -13.68 -38.75
N GLN A 245 -18.89 -14.75 -38.23
CA GLN A 245 -18.45 -14.81 -36.84
C GLN A 245 -17.45 -13.70 -36.52
N SER A 246 -16.45 -13.48 -37.39
CA SER A 246 -15.45 -12.43 -37.18
C SER A 246 -16.06 -11.02 -37.09
N ILE A 247 -17.08 -10.73 -37.92
CA ILE A 247 -17.79 -9.45 -37.91
C ILE A 247 -18.65 -9.31 -36.65
N ILE A 248 -19.37 -10.38 -36.26
CA ILE A 248 -20.18 -10.38 -35.03
C ILE A 248 -19.31 -10.17 -33.79
N GLU A 249 -18.14 -10.81 -33.72
CA GLU A 249 -17.21 -10.63 -32.60
C GLU A 249 -16.74 -9.18 -32.47
N TYR A 250 -16.47 -8.51 -33.59
CA TYR A 250 -16.16 -7.09 -33.59
C TYR A 250 -17.34 -6.25 -33.10
N ASP A 251 -18.56 -6.50 -33.60
CA ASP A 251 -19.77 -5.84 -33.13
C ASP A 251 -19.99 -6.04 -31.62
N LEU A 252 -19.72 -7.24 -31.10
CA LEU A 252 -19.79 -7.56 -29.67
C LEU A 252 -18.70 -6.86 -28.85
N LYS A 253 -17.47 -6.69 -29.38
CA LYS A 253 -16.43 -5.86 -28.72
C LYS A 253 -16.92 -4.42 -28.54
N ARG A 254 -17.55 -3.84 -29.56
CA ARG A 254 -18.12 -2.48 -29.50
C ARG A 254 -19.25 -2.38 -28.49
N ILE A 255 -20.16 -3.35 -28.47
CA ILE A 255 -21.23 -3.43 -27.47
C ILE A 255 -20.65 -3.56 -26.05
N SER A 256 -19.63 -4.41 -25.87
CA SER A 256 -18.94 -4.57 -24.58
C SER A 256 -18.34 -3.26 -24.09
N PHE A 257 -17.80 -2.41 -24.96
CA PHE A 257 -17.32 -1.09 -24.57
C PHE A 257 -18.43 -0.20 -24.00
N GLY A 258 -19.62 -0.20 -24.63
CA GLY A 258 -20.80 0.50 -24.11
C GLY A 258 -21.24 -0.01 -22.73
N LEU A 259 -21.16 -1.33 -22.51
CA LEU A 259 -21.47 -1.98 -21.22
C LEU A 259 -20.46 -1.61 -20.12
N LEU A 260 -19.16 -1.66 -20.43
CA LEU A 260 -18.11 -1.40 -19.45
C LEU A 260 -18.04 0.08 -19.06
N SER A 261 -18.34 0.98 -20.00
CA SER A 261 -18.38 2.43 -19.77
C SER A 261 -19.68 2.94 -19.11
N ASN A 262 -20.62 2.04 -18.79
CA ASN A 262 -21.95 2.39 -18.27
C ASN A 262 -22.67 3.45 -19.14
N ASN A 263 -22.44 3.44 -20.46
CA ASN A 263 -22.95 4.46 -21.38
C ASN A 263 -24.03 3.90 -22.31
N LEU A 264 -25.29 4.18 -21.96
CA LEU A 264 -26.44 3.67 -22.70
C LEU A 264 -26.52 4.23 -24.12
N SER A 265 -26.05 5.46 -24.33
CA SER A 265 -26.04 6.08 -25.66
C SER A 265 -25.06 5.38 -26.59
N VAL A 266 -23.90 4.98 -26.08
CA VAL A 266 -22.89 4.22 -26.83
C VAL A 266 -23.38 2.80 -27.13
N TYR A 267 -23.93 2.12 -26.13
CA TYR A 267 -24.52 0.78 -26.29
C TYR A 267 -25.60 0.78 -27.39
N ASN A 268 -26.59 1.67 -27.29
CA ASN A 268 -27.67 1.79 -28.27
C ASN A 268 -27.15 2.19 -29.66
N TYR A 269 -26.13 3.06 -29.71
CA TYR A 269 -25.52 3.44 -30.98
C TYR A 269 -24.94 2.24 -31.73
N PHE A 270 -24.18 1.37 -31.05
CA PHE A 270 -23.59 0.20 -31.68
C PHE A 270 -24.60 -0.90 -32.00
N LEU A 271 -25.65 -1.03 -31.18
CA LEU A 271 -26.73 -1.97 -31.47
C LEU A 271 -27.50 -1.61 -32.75
N ILE A 272 -27.74 -0.30 -32.97
CA ILE A 272 -28.45 0.22 -34.16
C ILE A 272 -27.52 0.32 -35.37
N ASN A 273 -26.27 0.78 -35.19
CA ASN A 273 -25.28 0.97 -36.26
C ASN A 273 -24.26 -0.17 -36.26
N ASN A 274 -24.76 -1.41 -36.22
CA ASN A 274 -23.92 -2.60 -36.29
C ASN A 274 -23.41 -2.84 -37.72
N ILE A 275 -22.25 -3.48 -37.83
CA ILE A 275 -21.57 -3.68 -39.10
C ILE A 275 -22.12 -4.91 -39.80
N ILE A 276 -22.45 -5.97 -39.06
CA ILE A 276 -23.01 -7.21 -39.61
C ILE A 276 -24.26 -6.97 -40.45
N CYS A 277 -25.13 -6.01 -40.10
CA CYS A 277 -26.31 -5.69 -40.88
C CYS A 277 -25.99 -5.14 -42.29
N SER A 278 -24.76 -4.69 -42.53
CA SER A 278 -24.34 -4.19 -43.85
C SER A 278 -24.20 -5.31 -44.89
N ILE A 279 -24.13 -6.59 -44.50
CA ILE A 279 -24.08 -7.71 -45.46
C ILE A 279 -25.30 -7.72 -46.39
N PHE A 280 -26.45 -7.23 -45.90
CA PHE A 280 -27.71 -7.20 -46.66
C PHE A 280 -27.74 -6.18 -47.79
N ASN A 281 -26.71 -5.34 -47.91
CA ASN A 281 -26.52 -4.45 -49.06
C ASN A 281 -25.87 -5.17 -50.26
N PHE A 282 -25.28 -6.34 -50.05
CA PHE A 282 -24.57 -7.12 -51.07
C PHE A 282 -25.50 -8.20 -51.62
N ILE A 283 -26.26 -7.86 -52.66
CA ILE A 283 -27.30 -8.73 -53.24
C ILE A 283 -26.72 -10.03 -53.80
N GLU A 284 -25.43 -10.05 -54.12
CA GLU A 284 -24.68 -11.22 -54.57
C GLU A 284 -24.63 -12.32 -53.50
N LEU A 285 -24.86 -11.98 -52.23
CA LEU A 285 -24.91 -12.95 -51.14
C LEU A 285 -26.30 -13.59 -50.97
N ALA A 286 -27.29 -13.22 -51.79
CA ALA A 286 -28.65 -13.73 -51.68
C ALA A 286 -28.74 -15.25 -51.85
N ASP A 287 -27.85 -15.84 -52.65
CA ASP A 287 -27.78 -17.29 -52.88
C ASP A 287 -27.41 -18.08 -51.61
N TYR A 288 -26.78 -17.43 -50.63
CA TYR A 288 -26.36 -18.04 -49.35
C TYR A 288 -27.32 -17.71 -48.20
N SER A 289 -28.55 -17.29 -48.51
CA SER A 289 -29.54 -16.88 -47.51
C SER A 289 -29.83 -17.98 -46.49
N ASP A 290 -29.83 -19.25 -46.90
CA ASP A 290 -30.13 -20.39 -46.03
C ASP A 290 -29.02 -20.59 -44.98
N GLU A 291 -27.76 -20.54 -45.39
CA GLU A 291 -26.60 -20.65 -44.50
C GLU A 291 -26.51 -19.47 -43.54
N ILE A 292 -26.76 -18.26 -44.05
CA ILE A 292 -26.77 -17.04 -43.24
C ILE A 292 -27.90 -17.09 -42.20
N GLU A 293 -29.10 -17.52 -42.60
CA GLU A 293 -30.24 -17.69 -41.70
C GLU A 293 -29.97 -18.78 -40.64
N LYS A 294 -29.35 -19.89 -41.04
CA LYS A 294 -28.94 -20.96 -40.12
C LYS A 294 -27.95 -20.43 -39.09
N PHE A 295 -26.89 -19.74 -39.53
CA PHE A 295 -25.90 -19.13 -38.64
C PHE A 295 -26.56 -18.17 -37.63
N PHE A 296 -27.41 -17.24 -38.08
CA PHE A 296 -28.09 -16.32 -37.16
C PHE A 296 -29.07 -17.01 -36.22
N THR A 297 -29.73 -18.09 -36.65
CA THR A 297 -30.66 -18.84 -35.82
C THR A 297 -29.92 -19.60 -34.72
N GLU A 298 -28.78 -20.22 -35.03
CA GLU A 298 -27.93 -20.92 -34.05
C GLU A 298 -27.43 -19.96 -32.96
N GLN A 299 -26.98 -18.77 -33.36
CA GLN A 299 -26.54 -17.72 -32.43
C GLN A 299 -27.68 -17.24 -31.50
N LYS A 300 -28.92 -17.20 -32.01
CA LYS A 300 -30.10 -16.75 -31.26
C LYS A 300 -30.65 -17.81 -30.31
N PHE A 301 -30.75 -19.07 -30.75
CA PHE A 301 -31.41 -20.12 -29.99
C PHE A 301 -30.77 -20.33 -28.61
N GLY A 302 -29.44 -20.47 -28.56
CA GLY A 302 -28.71 -20.60 -27.29
C GLY A 302 -28.73 -19.34 -26.42
N SER A 303 -29.04 -18.18 -26.99
CA SER A 303 -29.06 -16.89 -26.29
C SER A 303 -30.44 -16.53 -25.73
N ASN A 304 -31.53 -17.00 -26.34
CA ASN A 304 -32.90 -16.73 -25.89
C ASN A 304 -33.19 -17.33 -24.51
N GLU A 305 -32.91 -18.62 -24.32
CA GLU A 305 -33.16 -19.31 -23.06
C GLU A 305 -32.36 -18.68 -21.92
N LYS A 306 -31.10 -18.34 -22.20
CA LYS A 306 -30.22 -17.61 -21.28
C LYS A 306 -30.77 -16.24 -20.93
N LEU A 307 -31.26 -15.47 -21.91
CA LEU A 307 -31.86 -14.17 -21.68
C LEU A 307 -33.08 -14.29 -20.76
N GLU A 308 -34.00 -15.20 -21.05
CA GLU A 308 -35.18 -15.39 -20.19
C GLU A 308 -34.81 -15.76 -18.75
N GLN A 309 -33.81 -16.63 -18.58
CA GLN A 309 -33.30 -16.98 -17.25
C GLN A 309 -32.65 -15.78 -16.55
N PHE A 310 -31.82 -15.03 -17.27
CA PHE A 310 -31.12 -13.86 -16.76
C PHE A 310 -32.10 -12.74 -16.37
N VAL A 311 -33.14 -12.48 -17.18
CA VAL A 311 -34.19 -11.50 -16.86
C VAL A 311 -34.91 -11.88 -15.56
N LYS A 312 -35.32 -13.16 -15.43
CA LYS A 312 -35.94 -13.66 -14.19
C LYS A 312 -35.01 -13.53 -12.98
N GLU A 313 -33.72 -13.77 -13.15
CA GLU A 313 -32.71 -13.60 -12.09
C GLU A 313 -32.54 -12.12 -11.72
N PHE A 314 -32.40 -11.24 -12.70
CA PHE A 314 -32.25 -9.79 -12.50
C PHE A 314 -33.48 -9.17 -11.83
N ASP A 315 -34.69 -9.54 -12.25
CA ASP A 315 -35.94 -9.04 -11.65
C ASP A 315 -36.10 -9.53 -10.20
N ARG A 316 -35.69 -10.76 -9.89
CA ARG A 316 -35.62 -11.23 -8.49
C ARG A 316 -34.68 -10.38 -7.65
N PHE A 317 -33.50 -10.05 -8.18
CA PHE A 317 -32.55 -9.16 -7.51
C PHE A 317 -33.12 -7.76 -7.29
N ARG A 318 -33.77 -7.17 -8.30
CA ARG A 318 -34.35 -5.82 -8.19
C ARG A 318 -35.51 -5.74 -7.19
N ASN A 319 -36.26 -6.83 -7.04
CA ASN A 319 -37.36 -6.94 -6.07
C ASN A 319 -36.87 -7.11 -4.62
N LEU A 320 -35.57 -7.29 -4.39
CA LEU A 320 -35.00 -7.13 -3.05
C LEU A 320 -35.22 -5.69 -2.61
N ARG A 321 -35.56 -5.48 -1.33
CA ARG A 321 -35.67 -4.14 -0.76
C ARG A 321 -34.28 -3.49 -0.72
N MET A 322 -33.91 -2.82 -1.81
CA MET A 322 -32.61 -2.17 -1.98
C MET A 322 -32.35 -1.09 -0.93
N ASP A 323 -33.43 -0.48 -0.41
CA ASP A 323 -33.39 0.52 0.67
C ASP A 323 -32.86 -0.09 2.00
N ASP A 324 -33.10 -1.38 2.24
CA ASP A 324 -32.58 -2.08 3.44
C ASP A 324 -31.08 -2.38 3.34
N LEU A 325 -30.49 -2.29 2.13
CA LEU A 325 -29.08 -2.61 1.85
C LEU A 325 -28.20 -1.37 1.65
N ASN A 326 -28.75 -0.14 1.68
CA ASN A 326 -28.03 1.12 1.43
C ASN A 326 -27.21 1.11 0.13
N LEU A 327 -27.77 0.58 -0.97
CA LEU A 327 -27.07 0.38 -2.24
C LEU A 327 -27.20 1.57 -3.22
N ASP A 328 -27.40 2.78 -2.71
CA ASP A 328 -27.61 3.97 -3.56
C ASP A 328 -26.42 4.23 -4.52
N GLU A 329 -25.19 3.90 -4.10
CA GLU A 329 -23.99 4.00 -4.93
C GLU A 329 -24.06 3.12 -6.20
N PHE A 330 -24.73 1.97 -6.13
CA PHE A 330 -24.86 1.01 -7.24
C PHE A 330 -26.12 1.22 -8.08
N ARG A 331 -27.02 2.11 -7.65
CA ARG A 331 -28.29 2.40 -8.33
C ARG A 331 -28.12 2.81 -9.80
N PRO A 332 -27.13 3.65 -10.19
CA PRO A 332 -26.90 4.00 -11.58
C PRO A 332 -26.55 2.77 -12.45
N GLU A 333 -25.71 1.87 -11.95
CA GLU A 333 -25.30 0.66 -12.69
C GLU A 333 -26.45 -0.33 -12.83
N ILE A 334 -27.23 -0.53 -11.76
CA ILE A 334 -28.40 -1.40 -11.79
C ILE A 334 -29.46 -0.84 -12.74
N ASN A 335 -29.71 0.47 -12.71
CA ASN A 335 -30.62 1.12 -13.65
C ASN A 335 -30.13 1.03 -15.09
N PHE A 336 -28.82 1.13 -15.32
CA PHE A 336 -28.22 0.92 -16.63
C PHE A 336 -28.52 -0.49 -17.18
N ILE A 337 -28.25 -1.54 -16.38
CA ILE A 337 -28.55 -2.93 -16.75
C ILE A 337 -30.06 -3.13 -16.98
N HIS A 338 -30.89 -2.59 -16.09
CA HIS A 338 -32.35 -2.64 -16.23
C HIS A 338 -32.81 -2.04 -17.55
N ASN A 339 -32.28 -0.87 -17.91
CA ASN A 339 -32.64 -0.18 -19.14
C ASN A 339 -32.26 -1.00 -20.37
N ILE A 340 -31.10 -1.65 -20.38
CA ILE A 340 -30.70 -2.56 -21.47
C ILE A 340 -31.68 -3.73 -21.59
N ILE A 341 -31.97 -4.39 -20.48
CA ILE A 341 -32.85 -5.57 -20.47
C ILE A 341 -34.26 -5.22 -20.96
N HIS A 342 -34.81 -4.07 -20.56
CA HIS A 342 -36.22 -3.76 -20.81
C HIS A 342 -36.48 -2.91 -22.06
N SER A 343 -35.53 -2.08 -22.49
CA SER A 343 -35.72 -1.28 -23.72
C SER A 343 -35.63 -2.13 -24.99
N GLU A 344 -34.76 -3.14 -25.00
CA GLU A 344 -34.43 -3.89 -26.21
C GLU A 344 -35.14 -5.25 -26.32
N GLN A 345 -35.88 -5.69 -25.30
CA GLN A 345 -36.73 -6.90 -25.35
C GLN A 345 -37.75 -6.88 -26.50
N THR A 346 -38.17 -5.69 -26.94
CA THR A 346 -39.12 -5.53 -28.05
C THR A 346 -38.47 -5.66 -29.42
N HIS A 347 -37.14 -5.57 -29.50
CA HIS A 347 -36.39 -5.54 -30.74
C HIS A 347 -35.77 -6.92 -31.02
N LYS A 348 -36.08 -7.49 -32.19
CA LYS A 348 -35.57 -8.81 -32.63
C LYS A 348 -34.07 -8.78 -33.02
N ASN A 349 -33.30 -7.81 -32.51
CA ASN A 349 -31.92 -7.57 -32.89
C ASN A 349 -31.03 -8.73 -32.42
N LEU A 350 -30.36 -9.42 -33.34
CA LEU A 350 -29.49 -10.55 -33.04
C LEU A 350 -28.41 -10.19 -32.01
N LEU A 351 -27.81 -9.00 -32.15
CA LEU A 351 -26.72 -8.56 -31.28
C LEU A 351 -27.16 -8.32 -29.84
N TYR A 352 -28.42 -7.97 -29.63
CA TYR A 352 -28.97 -7.87 -28.28
C TYR A 352 -28.95 -9.24 -27.61
N TYR A 353 -29.47 -10.27 -28.30
CA TYR A 353 -29.45 -11.65 -27.80
C TYR A 353 -28.03 -12.17 -27.58
N THR A 354 -27.13 -12.02 -28.55
CA THR A 354 -25.76 -12.53 -28.40
C THR A 354 -24.95 -11.77 -27.34
N SER A 355 -25.31 -10.51 -27.05
CA SER A 355 -24.71 -9.72 -25.96
C SER A 355 -25.19 -10.10 -24.55
N VAL A 356 -26.13 -11.06 -24.41
CA VAL A 356 -26.69 -11.44 -23.11
C VAL A 356 -25.61 -11.86 -22.12
N ASN A 357 -24.63 -12.66 -22.55
CA ASN A 357 -23.54 -13.13 -21.68
C ASN A 357 -22.69 -11.95 -21.18
N LEU A 358 -22.51 -10.91 -22.00
CA LEU A 358 -21.77 -9.71 -21.63
C LEU A 358 -22.54 -8.89 -20.58
N THR A 359 -23.85 -8.78 -20.77
CA THR A 359 -24.75 -8.07 -19.85
C THR A 359 -24.85 -8.82 -18.52
N GLU A 360 -24.97 -10.14 -18.55
CA GLU A 360 -24.95 -11.01 -17.38
C GLU A 360 -23.62 -10.90 -16.62
N ARG A 361 -22.48 -10.91 -17.32
CA ARG A 361 -21.16 -10.72 -16.70
C ARG A 361 -21.04 -9.36 -16.00
N LYS A 362 -21.58 -8.29 -16.62
CA LYS A 362 -21.65 -6.96 -16.01
C LYS A 362 -22.50 -6.98 -14.74
N PHE A 363 -23.66 -7.64 -14.78
CA PHE A 363 -24.49 -7.86 -13.59
C PHE A 363 -23.73 -8.59 -12.48
N ARG A 364 -23.10 -9.73 -12.78
CA ARG A 364 -22.31 -10.50 -11.80
C ARG A 364 -21.18 -9.67 -11.18
N THR A 365 -20.53 -8.83 -11.98
CA THR A 365 -19.48 -7.93 -11.50
C THR A 365 -20.05 -6.86 -10.57
N THR A 366 -21.20 -6.26 -10.91
CA THR A 366 -21.89 -5.32 -10.02
C THR A 366 -22.31 -6.00 -8.70
N ILE A 367 -22.82 -7.24 -8.73
CA ILE A 367 -23.13 -7.99 -7.49
C ILE A 367 -21.88 -8.23 -6.65
N LYS A 368 -20.75 -8.58 -7.27
CA LYS A 368 -19.48 -8.74 -6.56
C LYS A 368 -19.03 -7.43 -5.92
N SER A 369 -19.12 -6.31 -6.63
CA SER A 369 -18.78 -4.99 -6.09
C SER A 369 -19.67 -4.61 -4.90
N ILE A 370 -20.96 -4.96 -4.93
CA ILE A 370 -21.86 -4.78 -3.79
C ILE A 370 -21.40 -5.64 -2.59
N TYR A 371 -21.04 -6.90 -2.81
CA TYR A 371 -20.55 -7.77 -1.75
C TYR A 371 -19.26 -7.22 -1.12
N ASP A 372 -18.30 -6.82 -1.96
CA ASP A 372 -17.02 -6.25 -1.50
C ASP A 372 -17.26 -4.94 -0.71
N TYR A 373 -18.24 -4.14 -1.11
CA TYR A 373 -18.67 -2.96 -0.36
C TYR A 373 -19.20 -3.30 1.04
N ILE A 374 -20.09 -4.30 1.15
CA ILE A 374 -20.64 -4.77 2.44
C ILE A 374 -19.52 -5.26 3.35
N VAL A 375 -18.58 -6.06 2.82
CA VAL A 375 -17.41 -6.57 3.55
C VAL A 375 -16.56 -5.41 4.07
N ASN A 376 -16.18 -4.48 3.18
CA ASN A 376 -15.33 -3.35 3.53
C ASN A 376 -15.99 -2.44 4.56
N LYS A 377 -17.30 -2.15 4.42
CA LYS A 377 -18.08 -1.34 5.35
C LYS A 377 -18.07 -1.92 6.77
N ASN A 378 -18.23 -3.24 6.92
CA ASN A 378 -18.32 -3.89 8.22
C ASN A 378 -16.95 -4.13 8.88
N TYR A 379 -15.88 -4.29 8.10
CA TYR A 379 -14.51 -4.35 8.64
C TYR A 379 -13.87 -2.98 8.87
N LYS A 380 -14.44 -1.90 8.34
CA LYS A 380 -13.92 -0.54 8.51
C LYS A 380 -13.90 -0.12 9.99
N GLY A 381 -12.74 0.32 10.47
CA GLY A 381 -12.57 0.84 11.83
C GLY A 381 -12.40 -0.23 12.92
N ILE A 382 -12.27 -1.52 12.57
CA ILE A 382 -11.84 -2.53 13.55
C ILE A 382 -10.43 -2.20 14.06
N GLU A 383 -9.51 -1.85 13.17
CA GLU A 383 -8.15 -1.47 13.53
C GLU A 383 -8.13 -0.24 14.45
N ASP A 384 -8.95 0.78 14.15
CA ASP A 384 -9.09 1.97 15.01
C ASP A 384 -9.59 1.61 16.42
N LYS A 385 -10.51 0.65 16.55
CA LYS A 385 -10.97 0.16 17.85
C LYS A 385 -9.90 -0.64 18.60
N LEU A 386 -9.04 -1.36 17.88
CA LEU A 386 -7.96 -2.16 18.47
C LEU A 386 -6.74 -1.31 18.85
N ASN A 387 -6.53 -0.17 18.20
CA ASN A 387 -5.43 0.76 18.49
C ASN A 387 -5.42 1.29 19.93
N TYR A 388 -6.57 1.32 20.61
CA TYR A 388 -6.65 1.66 22.04
C TYR A 388 -5.78 0.73 22.91
N PHE A 389 -5.79 -0.58 22.62
CA PHE A 389 -5.01 -1.56 23.39
C PHE A 389 -3.51 -1.36 23.20
N ASP A 390 -3.08 -1.07 21.97
CA ASP A 390 -1.67 -0.80 21.68
C ASP A 390 -1.21 0.48 22.38
N ALA A 391 -2.04 1.52 22.41
CA ALA A 391 -1.76 2.75 23.12
C ALA A 391 -1.62 2.54 24.65
N GLU A 392 -2.48 1.72 25.27
CA GLU A 392 -2.36 1.39 26.70
C GLU A 392 -1.13 0.53 27.00
N ILE A 393 -0.80 -0.45 26.14
CA ILE A 393 0.42 -1.26 26.28
C ILE A 393 1.66 -0.36 26.26
N GLU A 394 1.74 0.60 25.32
CA GLU A 394 2.86 1.53 25.26
C GLU A 394 2.96 2.45 26.49
N LYS A 395 1.82 2.92 27.03
CA LYS A 395 1.79 3.66 28.30
C LYS A 395 2.35 2.84 29.46
N ILE A 396 2.02 1.56 29.55
CA ILE A 396 2.52 0.68 30.62
C ILE A 396 4.02 0.43 30.45
N LYS A 397 4.51 0.18 29.22
CA LYS A 397 5.94 0.05 28.95
C LYS A 397 6.72 1.29 29.37
N ALA A 398 6.20 2.48 29.06
CA ALA A 398 6.81 3.74 29.48
C ALA A 398 6.85 3.88 31.01
N LYS A 399 5.83 3.41 31.75
CA LYS A 399 5.85 3.35 33.22
C LYS A 399 6.94 2.40 33.73
N ILE A 400 7.05 1.18 33.16
CA ILE A 400 8.11 0.22 33.53
C ILE A 400 9.49 0.85 33.35
N GLU A 401 9.74 1.52 32.23
CA GLU A 401 11.02 2.20 32.01
C GLU A 401 11.30 3.28 33.04
N LYS A 402 10.30 4.11 33.36
CA LYS A 402 10.42 5.15 34.38
C LYS A 402 10.76 4.56 35.76
N TYR A 403 10.04 3.54 36.19
CA TYR A 403 10.31 2.83 37.44
C TYR A 403 11.69 2.19 37.47
N ASN A 404 12.16 1.62 36.35
CA ASN A 404 13.52 1.08 36.26
C ASN A 404 14.59 2.16 36.42
N ARG A 405 14.38 3.37 35.88
CA ARG A 405 15.30 4.49 36.05
C ARG A 405 15.32 4.97 37.50
N GLU A 406 14.15 5.16 38.10
CA GLU A 406 14.01 5.58 39.51
C GLU A 406 14.61 4.54 40.47
N GLY A 407 14.37 3.26 40.22
CA GLY A 407 14.91 2.15 40.99
C GLY A 407 16.44 2.07 40.95
N LYS A 408 17.06 2.28 39.78
CA LYS A 408 18.51 2.40 39.66
C LYS A 408 19.05 3.58 40.48
N GLY A 409 18.36 4.72 40.43
CA GLY A 409 18.71 5.90 41.23
C GLY A 409 18.62 5.66 42.74
N LEU A 410 17.61 4.92 43.22
CA LEU A 410 17.48 4.55 44.62
C LEU A 410 18.63 3.65 45.08
N ILE A 411 18.98 2.62 44.31
CA ILE A 411 20.10 1.71 44.60
C ILE A 411 21.42 2.49 44.68
N GLU A 412 21.63 3.42 43.76
CA GLU A 412 22.82 4.28 43.75
C GLU A 412 22.86 5.22 44.97
N LYS A 413 21.71 5.79 45.36
CA LYS A 413 21.58 6.59 46.57
C LYS A 413 21.92 5.79 47.84
N ILE A 414 21.38 4.57 47.99
CA ILE A 414 21.71 3.69 49.14
C ILE A 414 23.21 3.39 49.20
N LYS A 415 23.84 3.14 48.04
CA LYS A 415 25.30 2.90 47.97
C LYS A 415 26.10 4.13 48.43
N ASN A 416 25.70 5.31 47.97
CA ASN A 416 26.38 6.57 48.31
C ASN A 416 26.21 6.93 49.79
N GLU A 417 24.98 6.89 50.31
CA GLU A 417 24.70 7.16 51.74
C GLU A 417 25.45 6.19 52.66
N THR A 418 25.50 4.89 52.32
CA THR A 418 26.28 3.93 53.12
C THR A 418 27.77 4.25 53.08
N LYS A 419 28.31 4.62 51.91
CA LYS A 419 29.73 4.98 51.77
C LYS A 419 30.09 6.21 52.60
N GLU A 420 29.22 7.22 52.60
CA GLU A 420 29.38 8.42 53.43
C GLU A 420 29.34 8.09 54.92
N ASN A 421 28.36 7.28 55.35
CA ASN A 421 28.23 6.83 56.74
C ASN A 421 29.45 6.02 57.22
N ILE A 422 30.00 5.13 56.39
CA ILE A 422 31.23 4.40 56.70
C ILE A 422 32.39 5.37 56.86
N ALA A 423 32.57 6.31 55.93
CA ALA A 423 33.67 7.27 55.96
C ALA A 423 33.60 8.24 57.15
N GLU A 424 32.39 8.66 57.57
CA GLU A 424 32.21 9.46 58.78
C GLU A 424 32.52 8.66 60.05
N PHE A 425 32.04 7.41 60.09
CA PHE A 425 32.29 6.52 61.22
C PHE A 425 33.79 6.19 61.38
N GLU A 426 34.49 5.88 60.29
CA GLU A 426 35.93 5.61 60.31
C GLU A 426 36.73 6.80 60.82
N ARG A 427 36.41 8.03 60.38
CA ARG A 427 37.03 9.27 60.88
C ARG A 427 36.86 9.43 62.40
N LYS A 428 35.67 9.10 62.93
CA LYS A 428 35.39 9.17 64.37
C LYS A 428 36.20 8.15 65.17
N ILE A 429 36.34 6.92 64.65
CA ILE A 429 37.15 5.88 65.29
C ILE A 429 38.64 6.24 65.25
N GLU A 430 39.14 6.74 64.12
CA GLU A 430 40.54 7.13 63.97
C GLU A 430 40.93 8.24 64.97
N HIS A 431 40.05 9.23 65.14
CA HIS A 431 40.21 10.26 66.18
C HIS A 431 40.29 9.65 67.59
N ASN A 432 39.41 8.71 67.92
CA ASN A 432 39.42 8.04 69.22
C ASN A 432 40.69 7.19 69.45
N LEU A 433 41.19 6.51 68.42
CA LEU A 433 42.43 5.75 68.49
C LEU A 433 43.63 6.68 68.75
N SER A 434 43.72 7.80 68.04
CA SER A 434 44.77 8.81 68.25
C SER A 434 44.82 9.33 69.69
N LEU A 435 43.65 9.59 70.31
CA LEU A 435 43.57 10.01 71.71
C LEU A 435 44.07 8.92 72.68
N LEU A 436 43.76 7.65 72.43
CA LEU A 436 44.20 6.52 73.25
C LEU A 436 45.71 6.26 73.10
N ASP A 437 46.25 6.36 71.89
CA ASP A 437 47.69 6.22 71.62
C ASP A 437 48.50 7.34 72.31
N ASN A 438 48.01 8.59 72.24
CA ASN A 438 48.60 9.72 72.95
C ASN A 438 48.61 9.51 74.47
N ARG A 439 47.55 8.90 75.03
CA ARG A 439 47.48 8.59 76.46
C ARG A 439 48.42 7.44 76.85
N LEU A 440 48.57 6.43 76.00
CA LEU A 440 49.48 5.30 76.20
C LEU A 440 50.94 5.76 76.26
N ASN A 441 51.34 6.65 75.34
CA ASN A 441 52.72 7.13 75.22
C ASN A 441 53.16 8.00 76.41
N ASN A 442 52.22 8.66 77.09
CA ASN A 442 52.50 9.61 78.17
C ASN A 442 52.31 9.05 79.60
N LEU A 443 51.99 7.76 79.77
CA LEU A 443 51.76 7.13 81.08
C LEU A 443 52.94 7.25 82.07
N ASN A 444 54.17 7.34 81.55
CA ASN A 444 55.39 7.31 82.35
C ASN A 444 55.68 8.63 83.07
N LEU A 445 55.00 9.71 82.65
CA LEU A 445 55.19 11.07 83.17
C LEU A 445 54.23 11.37 84.35
N GLN A 446 53.30 10.48 84.66
CA GLN A 446 52.38 10.65 85.78
C GLN A 446 53.02 10.21 87.11
N ASN A 447 53.01 11.11 88.10
CA ASN A 447 53.69 10.92 89.40
C ASN A 447 53.26 9.66 90.17
N SER A 448 52.00 9.24 90.04
CA SER A 448 51.45 8.03 90.68
C SER A 448 52.01 6.73 90.12
N TYR A 449 52.54 6.74 88.90
CA TYR A 449 53.01 5.54 88.19
C TYR A 449 54.53 5.55 87.94
N ASN A 450 55.23 6.50 88.57
CA ASN A 450 56.69 6.60 88.51
C ASN A 450 57.31 5.91 89.74
N PRO A 451 58.01 4.77 89.54
CA PRO A 451 58.56 3.98 90.65
C PRO A 451 59.61 4.72 91.47
N VAL A 452 60.37 5.62 90.83
CA VAL A 452 61.40 6.41 91.50
C VAL A 452 60.77 7.39 92.49
N ASN A 453 59.66 8.02 92.09
CA ASN A 453 58.95 8.97 92.94
C ASN A 453 58.22 8.25 94.09
N ALA A 454 57.58 7.11 93.81
CA ALA A 454 56.90 6.31 94.84
C ALA A 454 57.90 5.81 95.91
N PHE A 455 59.05 5.28 95.48
CA PHE A 455 60.13 4.84 96.38
C PHE A 455 60.64 5.98 97.26
N LYS A 456 60.99 7.12 96.65
CA LYS A 456 61.56 8.28 97.36
C LYS A 456 60.59 8.80 98.42
N ASN A 457 59.32 8.95 98.07
CA ASN A 457 58.30 9.44 99.00
C ASN A 457 58.13 8.48 100.19
N SER A 458 57.97 7.18 99.92
CA SER A 458 57.78 6.19 100.98
C SER A 458 58.99 6.09 101.91
N LEU A 459 60.22 6.15 101.38
CA LEU A 459 61.44 6.06 102.18
C LEU A 459 61.64 7.27 103.09
N THR A 460 61.24 8.45 102.62
CA THR A 460 61.27 9.69 103.41
C THR A 460 60.37 9.58 104.64
N TYR A 461 59.12 9.10 104.48
CA TYR A 461 58.21 8.89 105.61
C TYR A 461 58.74 7.87 106.61
N SER A 462 59.28 6.75 106.10
CA SER A 462 59.88 5.70 106.92
C SER A 462 61.04 6.19 107.77
N PHE A 463 61.90 7.05 107.23
CA PHE A 463 63.01 7.66 107.98
C PHE A 463 62.52 8.55 109.13
N VAL A 464 61.53 9.40 108.88
CA VAL A 464 60.95 10.29 109.91
C VAL A 464 60.31 9.49 111.04
N ILE A 465 59.56 8.44 110.71
CA ILE A 465 58.90 7.57 111.69
C ILE A 465 59.93 6.82 112.55
N SER A 466 60.99 6.29 111.92
CA SER A 466 62.08 5.62 112.63
C SER A 466 62.75 6.54 113.67
N LEU A 467 62.99 7.80 113.32
CA LEU A 467 63.61 8.79 114.20
C LEU A 467 62.70 9.16 115.38
N LEU A 468 61.39 9.19 115.17
CA LEU A 468 60.40 9.35 116.26
C LEU A 468 60.41 8.15 117.21
N ILE A 469 60.39 6.93 116.68
CA ILE A 469 60.41 5.71 117.50
C ILE A 469 61.69 5.62 118.31
N PHE A 470 62.82 6.00 117.70
CA PHE A 470 64.10 6.13 118.39
C PHE A 470 64.01 7.03 119.63
N LEU A 471 63.45 8.23 119.48
CA LEU A 471 63.31 9.20 120.58
C LEU A 471 62.36 8.69 121.67
N VAL A 472 61.17 8.19 121.28
CA VAL A 472 60.15 7.72 122.22
C VAL A 472 60.66 6.51 123.02
N ALA A 473 61.25 5.53 122.35
CA ALA A 473 61.77 4.32 123.01
C ALA A 473 62.95 4.65 123.95
N GLY A 474 63.83 5.58 123.54
CA GLY A 474 64.93 6.04 124.39
C GLY A 474 64.42 6.73 125.65
N MET A 475 63.47 7.67 125.51
CA MET A 475 62.91 8.42 126.65
C MET A 475 62.17 7.51 127.63
N ALA A 476 61.34 6.59 127.11
CA ALA A 476 60.56 5.68 127.94
C ALA A 476 61.46 4.80 128.82
N SER A 477 62.57 4.31 128.26
CA SER A 477 63.50 3.44 128.98
C SER A 477 64.29 4.17 130.07
N TYR A 478 64.59 5.46 129.86
CA TYR A 478 65.22 6.30 130.88
C TYR A 478 64.26 6.64 132.04
N SER A 479 62.98 6.91 131.75
CA SER A 479 62.01 7.31 132.78
C SER A 479 61.65 6.21 133.79
N ASN A 480 61.91 4.94 133.47
CA ASN A 480 61.60 3.80 134.34
C ASN A 480 62.68 3.50 135.39
N VAL A 481 63.64 4.42 135.62
CA VAL A 481 64.69 4.27 136.63
C VAL A 481 64.35 5.10 137.87
N THR A 482 63.68 4.53 138.88
CA THR A 482 63.50 5.17 140.20
C THR A 482 63.53 4.17 141.37
N GLY A 483 64.49 4.34 142.29
CA GLY A 483 64.36 3.95 143.71
C GLY A 483 65.52 3.19 144.37
N GLY A 484 66.71 3.78 144.52
CA GLY A 484 67.78 3.30 145.43
C GLY A 484 69.21 3.55 144.90
N ASP A 485 70.01 4.32 145.65
CA ASP A 485 71.45 4.66 145.47
C ASP A 485 71.92 5.23 144.12
N VAL A 486 72.26 6.53 144.13
CA VAL A 486 72.73 7.29 142.97
C VAL A 486 74.14 7.83 143.26
N ILE A 487 75.13 7.38 142.46
CA ILE A 487 76.14 8.18 141.74
C ILE A 487 76.85 7.25 140.73
N GLU A 488 76.52 7.37 139.42
CA GLU A 488 77.47 7.34 138.27
C GLU A 488 76.73 7.60 136.93
N MET A 489 77.14 8.64 136.19
CA MET A 489 76.46 9.25 135.02
C MET A 489 76.49 8.39 133.73
N HIS A 490 77.36 7.38 133.64
CA HIS A 490 77.54 6.56 132.44
C HIS A 490 76.36 5.58 132.19
N SER A 491 75.64 5.18 133.25
CA SER A 491 74.47 4.28 133.13
C SER A 491 73.25 4.99 132.53
N SER A 492 73.15 6.30 132.70
CA SER A 492 72.01 7.13 132.29
C SER A 492 71.94 7.37 130.77
N ILE A 493 73.08 7.55 130.10
CA ILE A 493 73.10 7.78 128.64
C ILE A 493 72.93 6.46 127.88
N TYR A 494 73.54 5.38 128.37
CA TYR A 494 73.44 4.06 127.73
C TYR A 494 72.02 3.50 127.79
N SER A 495 71.32 3.70 128.91
CA SER A 495 69.93 3.28 129.09
C SER A 495 68.95 4.01 128.15
N PHE A 496 69.28 5.19 127.65
CA PHE A 496 68.51 5.90 126.61
C PHE A 496 68.87 5.44 125.19
N LEU A 497 70.17 5.42 124.85
CA LEU A 497 70.61 5.23 123.47
C LEU A 497 70.43 3.80 122.95
N ALA A 498 70.75 2.78 123.75
CA ALA A 498 70.71 1.40 123.25
C ALA A 498 69.29 0.93 122.86
N PRO A 499 68.23 1.20 123.66
CA PRO A 499 66.85 0.89 123.26
C PRO A 499 66.39 1.74 122.07
N GLY A 500 66.72 3.04 122.07
CA GLY A 500 66.39 3.95 120.97
C GLY A 500 66.96 3.48 119.64
N VAL A 501 68.27 3.21 119.55
CA VAL A 501 68.93 2.75 118.32
C VAL A 501 68.33 1.44 117.84
N LYS A 502 68.10 0.49 118.75
CA LYS A 502 67.60 -0.84 118.39
C LYS A 502 66.21 -0.75 117.75
N TRP A 503 65.28 -0.05 118.40
CA TRP A 503 63.90 0.06 117.90
C TRP A 503 63.79 1.02 116.71
N GLY A 504 64.56 2.11 116.70
CA GLY A 504 64.65 3.01 115.55
C GLY A 504 65.19 2.31 114.30
N SER A 505 66.26 1.53 114.42
CA SER A 505 66.85 0.81 113.28
C SER A 505 65.92 -0.27 112.73
N ILE A 506 65.21 -1.00 113.60
CA ILE A 506 64.19 -1.98 113.18
C ILE A 506 63.06 -1.28 112.41
N ALA A 507 62.57 -0.15 112.90
CA ALA A 507 61.56 0.64 112.21
C ALA A 507 62.04 1.17 110.85
N PHE A 508 63.30 1.60 110.75
CA PHE A 508 63.88 2.05 109.47
C PHE A 508 63.96 0.91 108.45
N LEU A 509 64.44 -0.27 108.85
CA LEU A 509 64.53 -1.43 107.96
C LEU A 509 63.15 -1.90 107.46
N LEU A 510 62.16 -1.95 108.35
CA LEU A 510 60.77 -2.22 107.97
C LEU A 510 60.26 -1.16 106.98
N GLY A 511 60.52 0.11 107.28
CA GLY A 511 60.12 1.21 106.43
C GLY A 511 60.83 1.25 105.06
N PHE A 512 62.08 0.78 104.97
CA PHE A 512 62.82 0.62 103.72
C PHE A 512 62.20 -0.48 102.83
N LEU A 513 61.82 -1.61 103.43
CA LEU A 513 61.10 -2.68 102.74
C LEU A 513 59.76 -2.17 102.19
N PHE A 514 59.00 -1.39 102.96
CA PHE A 514 57.76 -0.78 102.48
C PHE A 514 57.98 0.15 101.27
N ALA A 515 59.08 0.90 101.23
CA ALA A 515 59.40 1.75 100.09
C ALA A 515 59.68 0.94 98.81
N ILE A 516 60.42 -0.17 98.93
CA ILE A 516 60.64 -1.10 97.81
C ILE A 516 59.29 -1.64 97.30
N PHE A 517 58.42 -2.10 98.21
CA PHE A 517 57.10 -2.60 97.85
C PHE A 517 56.23 -1.53 97.18
N SER A 518 56.28 -0.28 97.63
CA SER A 518 55.58 0.84 96.99
C SER A 518 56.06 1.11 95.56
N SER A 519 57.37 1.00 95.31
CA SER A 519 57.95 1.12 93.96
C SER A 519 57.51 -0.01 93.03
N ILE A 520 57.54 -1.26 93.52
CA ILE A 520 57.07 -2.44 92.77
C ILE A 520 55.57 -2.31 92.47
N SER A 521 54.78 -1.83 93.44
CA SER A 521 53.36 -1.54 93.26
C SER A 521 53.11 -0.50 92.17
N ALA A 522 53.89 0.59 92.12
CA ALA A 522 53.78 1.60 91.05
C ALA A 522 54.12 1.04 89.65
N ILE A 523 55.12 0.13 89.53
CA ILE A 523 55.42 -0.56 88.27
C ILE A 523 54.26 -1.47 87.85
N MET A 524 53.68 -2.19 88.80
CA MET A 524 52.57 -3.09 88.57
C MET A 524 51.30 -2.33 88.17
N GLU A 525 51.00 -1.21 88.82
CA GLU A 525 49.91 -0.30 88.44
C GLU A 525 50.12 0.31 87.05
N ARG A 526 51.35 0.69 86.70
CA ARG A 526 51.67 1.18 85.35
C ARG A 526 51.47 0.10 84.29
N SER A 527 51.93 -1.12 84.56
CA SER A 527 51.78 -2.25 83.64
C SER A 527 50.31 -2.60 83.43
N THR A 528 49.52 -2.65 84.50
CA THR A 528 48.07 -2.90 84.43
C THR A 528 47.33 -1.80 83.69
N GLN A 529 47.68 -0.51 83.88
CA GLN A 529 47.10 0.59 83.12
C GLN A 529 47.50 0.55 81.63
N LYS A 530 48.76 0.22 81.30
CA LYS A 530 49.21 0.03 79.93
C LYS A 530 48.40 -1.08 79.25
N GLN A 531 48.20 -2.21 79.94
CA GLN A 531 47.41 -3.33 79.45
C GLN A 531 45.93 -2.95 79.25
N ARG A 532 45.33 -2.16 80.16
CA ARG A 532 43.96 -1.62 80.01
C ARG A 532 43.80 -0.73 78.78
N ILE A 533 44.74 0.17 78.51
CA ILE A 533 44.68 1.04 77.33
C ILE A 533 44.85 0.22 76.04
N VAL A 534 45.78 -0.74 75.99
CA VAL A 534 45.96 -1.64 74.83
C VAL A 534 44.72 -2.49 74.57
N GLN A 535 44.09 -3.05 75.61
CA GLN A 535 42.82 -3.77 75.50
C GLN A 535 41.71 -2.86 74.96
N ARG A 536 41.68 -1.59 75.38
CA ARG A 536 40.70 -0.61 74.89
C ARG A 536 40.94 -0.21 73.44
N ILE A 537 42.19 -0.08 73.01
CA ILE A 537 42.55 0.10 71.59
C ILE A 537 42.09 -1.11 70.76
N GLY A 538 42.34 -2.33 71.24
CA GLY A 538 41.86 -3.56 70.60
C GLY A 538 40.33 -3.62 70.51
N PHE A 539 39.63 -3.21 71.58
CA PHE A 539 38.18 -3.11 71.59
C PHE A 539 37.64 -2.11 70.56
N VAL A 540 38.23 -0.91 70.47
CA VAL A 540 37.82 0.13 69.51
C VAL A 540 38.08 -0.31 68.06
N LYS A 541 39.20 -0.99 67.77
CA LYS A 541 39.47 -1.58 66.45
C LYS A 541 38.46 -2.68 66.09
N ASN A 542 38.14 -3.57 67.03
CA ASN A 542 37.11 -4.60 66.83
C ASN A 542 35.71 -3.98 66.64
N GLN A 543 35.40 -2.89 67.35
CA GLN A 543 34.16 -2.15 67.19
C GLN A 543 34.05 -1.54 65.78
N ARG A 544 35.15 -1.02 65.23
CA ARG A 544 35.21 -0.54 63.83
C ARG A 544 34.82 -1.63 62.85
N GLU A 545 35.51 -2.76 62.90
CA GLU A 545 35.28 -3.87 61.96
C GLU A 545 33.86 -4.43 62.06
N ARG A 546 33.30 -4.51 63.28
CA ARG A 546 31.91 -4.96 63.48
C ARG A 546 30.91 -3.98 62.88
N GLN A 547 31.03 -2.69 63.17
CA GLN A 547 30.06 -1.71 62.68
C GLN A 547 30.17 -1.46 61.17
N VAL A 548 31.37 -1.49 60.58
CA VAL A 548 31.52 -1.43 59.11
C VAL A 548 30.84 -2.64 58.47
N LYS A 549 31.05 -3.86 58.99
CA LYS A 549 30.36 -5.07 58.51
C LYS A 549 28.83 -4.98 58.70
N GLU A 550 28.34 -4.39 59.78
CA GLU A 550 26.91 -4.17 59.99
C GLU A 550 26.32 -3.18 58.97
N LEU A 551 27.03 -2.09 58.67
CA LEU A 551 26.62 -1.12 57.65
C LEU A 551 26.63 -1.74 56.25
N GLU A 552 27.62 -2.57 55.92
CA GLU A 552 27.66 -3.29 54.64
C GLU A 552 26.53 -4.32 54.51
N LYS A 553 26.25 -5.08 55.57
CA LYS A 553 25.10 -6.00 55.62
C LYS A 553 23.78 -5.26 55.47
N LYS A 554 23.64 -4.09 56.13
CA LYS A 554 22.45 -3.25 56.00
C LYS A 554 22.28 -2.76 54.56
N LYS A 555 23.36 -2.28 53.91
CA LYS A 555 23.35 -1.91 52.49
C LYS A 555 22.92 -3.06 51.59
N GLU A 556 23.47 -4.25 51.78
CA GLU A 556 23.08 -5.43 50.99
C GLU A 556 21.60 -5.78 51.18
N HIS A 557 21.11 -5.70 52.42
CA HIS A 557 19.71 -5.92 52.75
C HIS A 557 18.79 -4.87 52.12
N ASP A 558 19.13 -3.58 52.23
CA ASP A 558 18.35 -2.47 51.68
C ASP A 558 18.34 -2.50 50.14
N ILE A 559 19.47 -2.84 49.50
CA ILE A 559 19.54 -3.04 48.04
C ILE A 559 18.69 -4.25 47.62
N LYS A 560 18.71 -5.34 48.39
CA LYS A 560 17.92 -6.54 48.11
C LYS A 560 16.42 -6.23 48.19
N ILE A 561 15.96 -5.56 49.26
CA ILE A 561 14.57 -5.13 49.41
C ILE A 561 14.16 -4.21 48.25
N ALA A 562 14.99 -3.22 47.91
CA ALA A 562 14.74 -2.34 46.78
C ALA A 562 14.62 -3.10 45.46
N GLY A 563 15.50 -4.08 45.21
CA GLY A 563 15.48 -4.93 44.04
C GLY A 563 14.25 -5.84 43.97
N GLU A 564 13.84 -6.44 45.09
CA GLU A 564 12.65 -7.28 45.20
C GLU A 564 11.36 -6.47 44.93
N ASN A 565 11.23 -5.29 45.53
CA ASN A 565 10.09 -4.39 45.29
C ASN A 565 10.00 -3.96 43.80
N LEU A 566 11.14 -3.63 43.17
CA LEU A 566 11.17 -3.28 41.74
C LEU A 566 10.78 -4.47 40.85
N ALA A 567 11.24 -5.67 41.20
CA ALA A 567 10.89 -6.89 40.46
C ALA A 567 9.40 -7.22 40.60
N GLU A 568 8.81 -7.02 41.78
CA GLU A 568 7.38 -7.23 42.02
C GLU A 568 6.51 -6.23 41.22
N ILE A 569 6.83 -4.94 41.27
CA ILE A 569 6.14 -3.90 40.48
C ILE A 569 6.27 -4.18 38.98
N LYS A 570 7.46 -4.57 38.52
CA LYS A 570 7.68 -4.93 37.10
C LYS A 570 6.82 -6.12 36.70
N LYS A 571 6.77 -7.16 37.53
CA LYS A 571 5.96 -8.36 37.30
C LYS A 571 4.47 -8.02 37.24
N GLU A 572 3.99 -7.11 38.08
CA GLU A 572 2.62 -6.62 38.04
C GLU A 572 2.30 -5.91 36.71
N TYR A 573 3.16 -5.00 36.26
CA TYR A 573 2.96 -4.32 34.98
C TYR A 573 3.12 -5.25 33.77
N GLU A 574 4.03 -6.23 33.81
CA GLU A 574 4.14 -7.26 32.77
C GLU A 574 2.87 -8.12 32.71
N ALA A 575 2.30 -8.49 33.86
CA ALA A 575 1.01 -9.18 33.92
C ALA A 575 -0.14 -8.33 33.36
N GLN A 576 -0.13 -7.00 33.60
CA GLN A 576 -1.08 -6.08 32.99
C GLN A 576 -0.92 -6.01 31.47
N ILE A 577 0.31 -5.96 30.94
CA ILE A 577 0.56 -5.99 29.48
C ILE A 577 0.02 -7.29 28.87
N GLU A 578 0.31 -8.44 29.47
CA GLU A 578 -0.21 -9.72 28.98
C GLU A 578 -1.74 -9.78 29.04
N LYS A 579 -2.34 -9.22 30.10
CA LYS A 579 -3.79 -9.06 30.16
C LYS A 579 -4.32 -8.21 29.00
N PHE A 580 -3.75 -7.03 28.74
CA PHE A 580 -4.17 -6.18 27.62
C PHE A 580 -3.97 -6.85 26.25
N LYS A 581 -2.93 -7.67 26.07
CA LYS A 581 -2.75 -8.47 24.85
C LYS A 581 -3.85 -9.52 24.69
N ASN A 582 -4.17 -10.25 25.75
CA ASN A 582 -5.24 -11.24 25.73
C ASN A 582 -6.60 -10.58 25.51
N ASP A 583 -6.89 -9.48 26.22
CA ASP A 583 -8.10 -8.68 26.03
C ASP A 583 -8.21 -8.15 24.59
N LYS A 584 -7.08 -7.75 23.96
CA LYS A 584 -7.03 -7.35 22.54
C LYS A 584 -7.41 -8.52 21.61
N ILE A 585 -6.86 -9.71 21.84
CA ILE A 585 -7.15 -10.90 21.03
C ILE A 585 -8.62 -11.31 21.18
N GLU A 586 -9.13 -11.38 22.41
CA GLU A 586 -10.54 -11.67 22.69
C GLU A 586 -11.45 -10.63 22.04
N LYS A 587 -11.11 -9.35 22.16
CA LYS A 587 -11.91 -8.27 21.58
C LYS A 587 -11.84 -8.25 20.05
N GLU A 588 -10.69 -8.58 19.46
CA GLU A 588 -10.56 -8.76 18.01
C GLU A 588 -11.45 -9.91 17.52
N GLN A 589 -11.45 -11.05 18.20
CA GLN A 589 -12.32 -12.18 17.87
C GLN A 589 -13.80 -11.81 18.00
N GLU A 590 -14.19 -11.11 19.06
CA GLU A 590 -15.56 -10.64 19.29
C GLU A 590 -16.00 -9.68 18.16
N ILE A 591 -15.22 -8.63 17.88
CA ILE A 591 -15.58 -7.62 16.87
C ILE A 591 -15.58 -8.23 15.46
N ARG A 592 -14.62 -9.10 15.13
CA ARG A 592 -14.61 -9.82 13.84
C ARG A 592 -15.83 -10.72 13.71
N LYS A 593 -16.19 -11.45 14.76
CA LYS A 593 -17.39 -12.29 14.76
C LYS A 593 -18.66 -11.46 14.58
N GLU A 594 -18.79 -10.33 15.28
CA GLU A 594 -19.91 -9.40 15.07
C GLU A 594 -19.95 -8.84 13.64
N ALA A 595 -18.78 -8.52 13.07
CA ALA A 595 -18.67 -8.06 11.69
C ALA A 595 -19.07 -9.17 10.71
N ASP A 596 -18.60 -10.40 10.91
CA ASP A 596 -18.94 -11.56 10.09
C ASP A 596 -20.43 -11.88 10.15
N GLU A 597 -21.06 -11.81 11.33
CA GLU A 597 -22.50 -11.98 11.50
C GLU A 597 -23.29 -10.88 10.75
N LYS A 598 -22.80 -9.63 10.79
CA LYS A 598 -23.40 -8.53 10.01
C LYS A 598 -23.19 -8.69 8.52
N ILE A 599 -21.99 -9.08 8.07
CA ILE A 599 -21.69 -9.36 6.67
C ILE A 599 -22.60 -10.48 6.18
N GLN A 600 -22.74 -11.57 6.93
CA GLN A 600 -23.63 -12.67 6.57
C GLN A 600 -25.08 -12.19 6.45
N LYS A 601 -25.57 -11.42 7.43
CA LYS A 601 -26.93 -10.88 7.41
C LYS A 601 -27.18 -9.90 6.26
N GLU A 602 -26.26 -8.97 6.01
CA GLU A 602 -26.36 -7.96 4.94
C GLU A 602 -26.16 -8.58 3.54
N SER A 603 -25.34 -9.64 3.42
CA SER A 603 -25.07 -10.31 2.14
C SER A 603 -26.03 -11.46 1.81
N GLU A 604 -26.78 -11.98 2.78
CA GLU A 604 -27.77 -13.06 2.61
C GLU A 604 -28.71 -12.81 1.39
N PRO A 605 -29.26 -11.60 1.18
CA PRO A 605 -30.17 -11.35 0.06
C PRO A 605 -29.48 -11.42 -1.31
N ILE A 606 -28.20 -11.08 -1.39
CA ILE A 606 -27.44 -11.03 -2.65
C ILE A 606 -26.67 -12.33 -2.95
N LYS A 607 -26.47 -13.18 -1.94
CA LYS A 607 -25.73 -14.44 -2.02
C LYS A 607 -26.20 -15.38 -3.14
N PRO A 608 -27.50 -15.53 -3.43
CA PRO A 608 -27.96 -16.37 -4.54
C PRO A 608 -27.47 -15.93 -5.93
N PHE A 609 -27.06 -14.66 -6.05
CA PHE A 609 -26.60 -14.04 -7.30
C PHE A 609 -25.07 -14.02 -7.44
N LEU A 610 -24.33 -14.31 -6.37
CA LEU A 610 -22.86 -14.41 -6.31
C LEU A 610 -22.29 -15.71 -6.91
N LYS A 611 -22.98 -16.37 -7.85
CA LYS A 611 -22.46 -17.59 -8.47
C LYS A 611 -21.08 -17.30 -9.08
N GLU A 612 -20.12 -18.18 -8.78
CA GLU A 612 -18.80 -18.14 -9.39
C GLU A 612 -18.97 -18.17 -10.92
N SER A 613 -18.42 -17.13 -11.56
CA SER A 613 -18.41 -16.94 -13.01
C SER A 613 -17.49 -17.92 -13.71
#